data_AF-A0A9X6XVK0-F1
#
_entry.id   AF-A0A9X6XVK0-F1
#
_cell.length_a   1.000
_cell.length_b   1.000
_cell.length_c   1.000
_cell.angle_alpha   90.00
_cell.angle_beta   90.00
_cell.angle_gamma   90.00
#
_symmetry.space_group_name_H-M   'P 1'
#
loop_
_entity.id
_entity.type
_entity.pdbx_description
1 polymer ?
#
loop_
_entity_poly.entity_id
_entity_poly.type
_entity_poly.pdbx_seq_one_letter_code
_entity_poly.pdbx_strand_id
1 'polypeptide(L)'
;MRLNIANDKPQMIDFLDKYLNFHLLNQHVEAVINGIKHEGEITNTITFEYKKPYYVMTVHIGETIEEIPILLDKTRIRIGKTLFFFETERHATVIEIQE
;
A
#
# COMPACT_ATOMS: atom_id res chain seq x y z
N MET A 1 -5.61 -9.58 -9.60
CA MET A 1 -4.96 -9.14 -10.86
C MET A 1 -3.45 -9.17 -10.65
N ARG A 2 -2.60 -9.45 -11.64
CA ARG A 2 -1.13 -9.34 -11.51
C ARG A 2 -0.65 -8.15 -12.32
N LEU A 3 -0.21 -7.08 -11.65
CA LEU A 3 0.38 -5.89 -12.28
C LEU A 3 1.91 -6.06 -12.29
N ASN A 4 2.47 -6.28 -13.47
CA ASN A 4 3.91 -6.19 -13.70
C ASN A 4 4.21 -4.78 -14.19
N ILE A 5 5.02 -4.05 -13.44
CA ILE A 5 5.25 -2.62 -13.65
C ILE A 5 6.51 -2.49 -14.51
N ALA A 6 6.36 -2.05 -15.76
CA ALA A 6 7.46 -1.66 -16.61
C ALA A 6 7.14 -0.27 -17.21
N ASN A 7 7.94 0.73 -16.85
CA ASN A 7 7.99 2.07 -17.42
C ASN A 7 6.64 2.77 -17.67
N ASP A 8 5.97 3.23 -16.61
CA ASP A 8 5.46 4.62 -16.54
C ASP A 8 5.02 4.95 -15.11
N LYS A 9 5.75 5.88 -14.47
CA LYS A 9 5.86 6.00 -13.01
C LYS A 9 4.71 6.75 -12.31
N PRO A 10 4.05 7.79 -12.90
CA PRO A 10 2.98 8.53 -12.21
C PRO A 10 1.59 7.89 -12.32
N GLN A 11 1.19 7.41 -13.50
CA GLN A 11 -0.17 6.90 -13.76
C GLN A 11 -0.53 5.69 -12.88
N MET A 12 0.49 4.91 -12.51
CA MET A 12 0.33 3.80 -11.61
C MET A 12 0.12 4.24 -10.15
N ILE A 13 0.79 5.31 -9.71
CA ILE A 13 0.52 5.89 -8.40
C ILE A 13 -0.93 6.39 -8.35
N ASP A 14 -1.40 7.05 -9.41
CA ASP A 14 -2.80 7.49 -9.53
C ASP A 14 -3.78 6.31 -9.51
N PHE A 15 -3.41 5.18 -10.12
CA PHE A 15 -4.21 3.95 -10.07
C PHE A 15 -4.24 3.36 -8.66
N LEU A 16 -3.09 3.24 -7.99
CA LEU A 16 -2.99 2.71 -6.63
C LEU A 16 -3.74 3.58 -5.64
N ASP A 17 -3.59 4.90 -5.75
CA ASP A 17 -4.31 5.89 -4.94
C ASP A 17 -5.82 5.64 -5.01
N LYS A 18 -6.39 5.63 -6.21
CA LYS A 18 -7.83 5.37 -6.39
C LYS A 18 -8.26 3.99 -5.93
N TYR A 19 -7.49 2.96 -6.28
CA TYR A 19 -7.87 1.58 -6.01
C TYR A 19 -7.82 1.26 -4.52
N LEU A 20 -6.75 1.63 -3.82
CA LEU A 20 -6.61 1.38 -2.39
C LEU A 20 -7.64 2.17 -1.60
N ASN A 21 -7.84 3.45 -1.90
CA ASN A 21 -8.86 4.24 -1.20
C ASN A 21 -10.28 3.72 -1.44
N PHE A 22 -10.58 3.21 -2.64
CA PHE A 22 -11.89 2.59 -2.90
C PHE A 22 -12.11 1.29 -2.11
N HIS A 23 -11.05 0.50 -1.91
CA HIS A 23 -11.16 -0.84 -1.31
C HIS A 23 -10.83 -0.90 0.18
N LEU A 24 -10.05 0.02 0.71
CA LEU A 24 -9.50 -0.04 2.06
C LEU A 24 -10.06 1.02 3.00
N LEU A 25 -10.52 2.16 2.48
CA LEU A 25 -11.05 3.23 3.33
C LEU A 25 -12.30 2.74 4.09
N ASN A 26 -12.34 3.01 5.40
CA ASN A 26 -13.36 2.52 6.34
C ASN A 26 -13.49 0.99 6.39
N GLN A 27 -12.42 0.26 6.06
CA GLN A 27 -12.35 -1.18 6.24
C GLN A 27 -11.48 -1.52 7.45
N HIS A 28 -11.89 -2.53 8.21
CA HIS A 28 -11.05 -3.14 9.23
C HIS A 28 -10.02 -4.06 8.55
N VAL A 29 -8.74 -3.82 8.81
CA VAL A 29 -7.64 -4.54 8.17
C VAL A 29 -6.67 -5.09 9.21
N GLU A 30 -6.08 -6.23 8.86
CA GLU A 30 -4.83 -6.69 9.46
C GLU A 30 -3.70 -6.41 8.48
N ALA A 31 -2.73 -5.59 8.88
CA ALA A 31 -1.55 -5.31 8.09
C ALA A 31 -0.29 -5.83 8.77
N VAL A 32 0.64 -6.38 8.00
CA VAL A 32 2.00 -6.65 8.44
C VAL A 32 2.93 -5.74 7.65
N ILE A 33 3.50 -4.75 8.33
CA ILE A 33 4.34 -3.71 7.74
C ILE A 33 5.74 -3.86 8.35
N ASN A 34 6.73 -4.18 7.52
CA ASN A 34 8.11 -4.42 7.98
C ASN A 34 8.23 -5.46 9.12
N GLY A 35 7.34 -6.45 9.13
CA GLY A 35 7.29 -7.49 10.17
C GLY A 35 6.56 -7.10 11.45
N ILE A 36 6.04 -5.87 11.56
CA ILE A 36 5.18 -5.42 12.66
C ILE A 36 3.72 -5.63 12.26
N LYS A 37 2.93 -6.25 13.14
CA LYS A 37 1.49 -6.44 12.93
C LYS A 37 0.74 -5.18 13.39
N HIS A 38 -0.14 -4.68 12.53
CA HIS A 38 -1.09 -3.61 12.77
C HIS A 38 -2.50 -4.15 12.53
N GLU A 39 -3.43 -3.76 13.38
CA GLU A 39 -4.84 -4.14 13.23
C GLU A 39 -5.70 -2.95 13.58
N GLY A 40 -6.69 -2.66 12.73
CA GLY A 40 -7.59 -1.54 12.93
C GLY A 40 -8.29 -1.10 11.66
N GLU A 41 -9.15 -0.10 11.79
CA GLU A 41 -9.84 0.52 10.66
C GLU A 41 -8.94 1.53 9.95
N ILE A 42 -8.97 1.54 8.63
CA ILE A 42 -8.34 2.62 7.84
C ILE A 42 -9.28 3.82 7.82
N THR A 43 -8.98 4.81 8.67
CA THR A 43 -9.83 5.97 8.91
C THR A 43 -9.54 7.17 8.01
N ASN A 44 -8.36 7.20 7.39
CA ASN A 44 -7.92 8.30 6.53
C ASN A 44 -7.59 7.81 5.12
N THR A 45 -7.72 8.72 4.16
CA THR A 45 -7.28 8.51 2.78
C THR A 45 -5.80 8.15 2.75
N ILE A 46 -5.49 7.06 2.05
CA ILE A 46 -4.13 6.62 1.76
C ILE A 46 -3.52 7.61 0.77
N THR A 47 -2.36 8.17 1.09
CA THR A 47 -1.70 9.19 0.25
C THR A 47 -0.38 8.68 -0.30
N PHE A 48 0.05 9.25 -1.43
CA PHE A 48 1.32 8.94 -2.08
C PHE A 48 2.10 10.23 -2.33
N GLU A 49 3.21 10.42 -1.62
CA GLU A 49 4.08 11.58 -1.78
C GLU A 49 5.38 11.22 -2.49
N TYR A 50 5.78 12.00 -3.49
CA TYR A 50 7.06 11.79 -4.17
C TYR A 50 8.22 12.36 -3.34
N LYS A 51 9.03 11.48 -2.73
CA LYS A 51 10.28 11.81 -2.04
C LYS A 51 11.45 11.20 -2.82
N LYS A 52 12.03 11.97 -3.76
CA LYS A 52 13.09 11.51 -4.67
C LYS A 52 14.17 10.69 -3.91
N PRO A 53 14.47 9.44 -4.31
CA PRO A 53 14.11 8.78 -5.57
C PRO A 53 12.84 7.88 -5.55
N TYR A 54 12.02 7.89 -4.51
CA TYR A 54 10.88 6.98 -4.33
C TYR A 54 9.56 7.70 -4.03
N TYR A 55 8.45 6.97 -3.99
CA TYR A 55 7.19 7.44 -3.41
C TYR A 55 7.06 6.93 -1.98
N VAL A 56 6.41 7.68 -1.10
CA VAL A 56 6.02 7.22 0.24
C VAL A 56 4.51 7.10 0.26
N MET A 57 4.03 5.89 0.55
CA MET A 57 2.63 5.62 0.81
C MET A 57 2.37 5.77 2.31
N THR A 58 1.45 6.65 2.68
CA THR A 58 1.06 6.84 4.08
C THR A 58 -0.30 6.20 4.32
N VAL A 59 -0.37 5.33 5.32
CA VAL A 59 -1.57 4.58 5.70
C VAL A 59 -1.83 4.79 7.19
N HIS A 60 -3.08 5.12 7.53
CA HIS A 60 -3.53 5.22 8.93
C HIS A 60 -4.32 3.96 9.26
N ILE A 61 -3.89 3.17 10.25
CA ILE A 61 -4.57 1.97 10.72
C ILE A 61 -4.84 2.15 12.22
N GLY A 62 -6.11 2.36 12.58
CA GLY A 62 -6.50 2.72 13.94
C GLY A 62 -5.78 3.99 14.41
N GLU A 63 -4.99 3.88 15.47
CA GLU A 63 -4.18 4.97 16.02
C GLU A 63 -2.75 5.04 15.44
N THR A 64 -2.38 4.11 14.57
CA THR A 64 -1.02 4.02 14.00
C THR A 64 -0.96 4.66 12.61
N ILE A 65 0.16 5.32 12.32
CA ILE A 65 0.46 5.92 11.02
C ILE A 65 1.73 5.26 10.50
N GLU A 66 1.63 4.63 9.33
CA GLU A 66 2.72 3.88 8.73
C GLU A 66 3.11 4.48 7.37
N GLU A 67 4.41 4.66 7.17
CA GLU A 67 4.99 5.17 5.93
C GLU A 67 5.73 4.05 5.20
N ILE A 68 5.28 3.72 4.00
CA ILE A 68 5.80 2.60 3.20
C ILE A 68 6.52 3.17 1.96
N PRO A 69 7.85 2.98 1.84
CA PRO A 69 8.57 3.42 0.65
C PRO A 69 8.28 2.50 -0.55
N ILE A 70 7.86 3.11 -1.66
CA ILE A 70 7.56 2.44 -2.93
C ILE A 70 8.58 2.87 -3.97
N LEU A 71 9.45 1.93 -4.34
CA LEU A 71 10.43 2.05 -5.41
C LEU A 71 9.83 1.47 -6.69
N LEU A 72 9.23 2.30 -7.54
CA LEU A 72 8.40 1.83 -8.65
C LEU A 72 9.09 0.89 -9.66
N ASP A 73 10.42 0.91 -9.73
CA ASP A 73 11.24 0.01 -10.56
C ASP A 73 11.64 -1.31 -9.86
N LYS A 74 11.43 -1.40 -8.54
CA LYS A 74 11.85 -2.52 -7.68
C LYS A 74 10.74 -3.05 -6.78
N THR A 75 9.58 -2.43 -6.77
CA THR A 75 8.42 -2.83 -5.98
C THR A 75 7.49 -3.70 -6.82
N ARG A 76 7.27 -4.93 -6.38
CA ARG A 76 6.24 -5.83 -6.89
C ARG A 76 4.96 -5.60 -6.09
N ILE A 77 3.87 -5.33 -6.78
CA ILE A 77 2.57 -5.09 -6.17
C ILE A 77 1.61 -6.19 -6.64
N ARG A 78 1.06 -6.94 -5.69
CA ARG A 78 0.00 -7.92 -5.94
C ARG A 78 -1.28 -7.43 -5.25
N ILE A 79 -2.32 -7.27 -6.07
CA ILE A 79 -3.62 -6.79 -5.64
C ILE A 79 -4.64 -7.92 -5.82
N GLY A 80 -5.06 -8.47 -4.70
CA GLY A 80 -6.14 -9.45 -4.55
C GLY A 80 -7.48 -8.78 -4.23
N LYS A 81 -8.50 -9.59 -3.93
CA LYS A 81 -9.80 -9.08 -3.47
C LYS A 81 -9.75 -8.62 -2.01
N THR A 82 -9.11 -9.42 -1.17
CA THR A 82 -8.95 -9.17 0.27
C THR A 82 -7.49 -8.95 0.67
N LEU A 83 -6.53 -9.30 -0.19
CA LEU A 83 -5.10 -9.28 0.12
C LEU A 83 -4.33 -8.33 -0.80
N PHE A 84 -3.57 -7.41 -0.21
CA PHE A 84 -2.67 -6.49 -0.88
C PHE A 84 -1.25 -6.77 -0.41
N PHE A 85 -0.34 -6.93 -1.36
CA PHE A 85 1.04 -7.29 -1.08
C PHE A 85 1.98 -6.38 -1.86
N PHE A 86 2.85 -5.68 -1.14
CA PHE A 86 3.87 -4.80 -1.68
C PHE A 86 5.22 -5.37 -1.25
N GLU A 87 6.03 -5.80 -2.20
CA GLU A 87 7.36 -6.34 -1.95
C GLU A 87 8.40 -5.47 -2.66
N THR A 88 9.35 -4.97 -1.91
CA THR A 88 10.53 -4.26 -2.38
C THR A 88 11.77 -5.12 -2.13
N GLU A 89 12.95 -4.71 -2.61
CA GLU A 89 14.21 -5.41 -2.31
C GLU A 89 14.52 -5.55 -0.81
N ARG A 90 13.92 -4.71 0.05
CA ARG A 90 14.26 -4.66 1.49
C ARG A 90 13.05 -4.73 2.44
N HIS A 91 11.84 -4.60 1.91
CA HIS A 91 10.63 -4.43 2.72
C HIS A 91 9.47 -5.19 2.08
N ALA A 92 8.65 -5.82 2.92
CA ALA A 92 7.38 -6.42 2.52
C ALA A 92 6.26 -5.84 3.39
N THR A 93 5.19 -5.42 2.73
CA THR A 93 3.96 -4.94 3.34
C THR A 93 2.83 -5.83 2.85
N VAL A 94 2.09 -6.41 3.79
CA VAL A 94 0.88 -7.17 3.54
C VAL A 94 -0.27 -6.46 4.20
N ILE A 95 -1.38 -6.27 3.50
CA ILE A 95 -2.63 -5.72 4.06
C ILE A 95 -3.74 -6.70 3.70
N GLU A 96 -4.44 -7.22 4.70
CA GLU A 96 -5.56 -8.14 4.56
C GLU A 96 -6.84 -7.50 5.10
N ILE A 97 -7.88 -7.44 4.27
CA ILE A 97 -9.22 -7.01 4.65
C ILE A 97 -9.88 -8.18 5.40
N GLN A 98 -10.41 -7.90 6.59
CA GLN A 98 -11.22 -8.84 7.36
C GLN A 98 -12.68 -8.72 6.91
N GLU A 99 -13.26 -9.81 6.39
CA GLU A 99 -14.69 -9.89 6.03
C GLU A 99 -15.60 -10.14 7.25
#